data_AF-A0A8J2TGR5-F1
#
_entry.id   AF-A0A8J2TGR5-F1
#
_cell.length_a   1.000
_cell.length_b   1.000
_cell.length_c   1.000
_cell.angle_alpha   90.00
_cell.angle_beta   90.00
_cell.angle_gamma   90.00
#
_symmetry.space_group_name_H-M   'P 1'
#
loop_
_entity.id
_entity.type
_entity.pdbx_description
1 polymer ?
#
loop_
_entity_poly.entity_id
_entity_poly.type
_entity_poly.pdbx_seq_one_letter_code
_entity_poly.pdbx_strand_id
1 'polypeptide(L)'
;MTISDQVQPESVRLDNLRNDILYYLLNKVKHSEQGQDVSFSAEDFGEKTVNKTEVLEHLDHLIKEEANQGEIDKEAGSQSSEEMSFLITCKNALITSKGENLAKVKYFKV
;
A
#
# COMPACT_ATOMS: atom_id res chain seq x y z
N MET A 1 8.32 -41.21 4.48
CA MET A 1 8.71 -39.84 4.10
C MET A 1 7.43 -39.03 4.09
N THR A 2 7.18 -38.26 5.14
CA THR A 2 5.97 -37.44 5.23
C THR A 2 6.42 -36.00 5.20
N ILE A 3 6.18 -35.35 4.07
CA ILE A 3 6.41 -33.93 3.86
C ILE A 3 5.21 -33.25 4.53
N SER A 4 5.35 -32.87 5.80
CA SER A 4 4.31 -32.11 6.50
C SER A 4 4.63 -30.62 6.35
N ASP A 5 3.73 -29.96 5.62
CA ASP A 5 3.49 -28.52 5.53
C ASP A 5 4.42 -27.60 6.31
N GLN A 6 5.23 -26.83 5.57
CA GLN A 6 5.85 -25.64 6.10
C GLN A 6 4.78 -24.55 6.26
N VAL A 7 4.09 -24.57 7.40
CA VAL A 7 3.29 -23.44 7.87
C VAL A 7 4.27 -22.29 8.12
N GLN A 8 4.38 -21.37 7.16
CA GLN A 8 5.19 -20.17 7.34
C GLN A 8 4.72 -19.43 8.60
N PRO A 9 5.63 -18.88 9.42
CA PRO A 9 5.26 -18.18 10.63
C PRO A 9 4.29 -17.03 10.31
N GLU A 10 3.26 -16.85 11.12
CA GLU A 10 2.29 -15.76 10.98
C GLU A 10 2.96 -14.38 10.88
N SER A 11 4.07 -14.19 11.61
CA SER A 11 4.92 -13.00 11.52
C SER A 11 5.54 -12.76 10.13
N VAL A 12 5.99 -13.83 9.46
CA VAL A 12 6.56 -13.73 8.09
C VAL A 12 5.47 -13.40 7.08
N ARG A 13 4.25 -13.93 7.27
CA ARG A 13 3.09 -13.60 6.41
C ARG A 13 2.66 -12.14 6.57
N LEU A 14 2.61 -11.65 7.81
CA LEU A 14 2.27 -10.25 8.12
C LEU A 14 3.31 -9.27 7.56
N ASP A 15 4.60 -9.60 7.68
CA ASP A 15 5.68 -8.81 7.10
C ASP A 15 5.60 -8.77 5.57
N ASN A 16 5.25 -9.89 4.93
CA ASN A 16 5.06 -9.96 3.49
C ASN A 16 3.84 -9.14 3.04
N LEU A 17 2.69 -9.30 3.71
CA LEU A 17 1.47 -8.53 3.40
C LEU A 17 1.70 -7.03 3.52
N ARG A 18 2.34 -6.58 4.62
CA ARG A 18 2.71 -5.18 4.83
C ARG A 18 3.62 -4.68 3.71
N ASN A 19 4.64 -5.45 3.37
CA ASN A 19 5.59 -5.09 2.32
C ASN A 19 4.86 -4.98 0.96
N ASP A 20 3.96 -5.91 0.66
CA ASP A 20 3.18 -5.89 -0.57
C ASP A 20 2.26 -4.67 -0.66
N ILE A 21 1.55 -4.33 0.43
CA ILE A 21 0.71 -3.13 0.49
C ILE A 21 1.55 -1.88 0.19
N LEU A 22 2.69 -1.72 0.87
CA LEU A 22 3.60 -0.60 0.65
C LEU A 22 4.12 -0.55 -0.80
N TYR A 23 4.41 -1.70 -1.40
CA TYR A 23 4.82 -1.78 -2.80
C TYR A 23 3.71 -1.28 -3.73
N TYR A 24 2.48 -1.78 -3.60
CA TYR A 24 1.37 -1.35 -4.45
C TYR A 24 1.09 0.15 -4.32
N LEU A 25 1.13 0.67 -3.09
CA LEU A 25 0.97 2.09 -2.81
C LEU A 25 2.01 2.94 -3.55
N LEU A 26 3.29 2.65 -3.36
CA LEU A 26 4.38 3.40 -4.02
C LEU A 26 4.38 3.19 -5.53
N ASN A 27 4.07 1.97 -5.99
CA ASN A 27 4.04 1.62 -7.39
C ASN A 27 2.94 2.37 -8.15
N LYS A 28 1.78 2.63 -7.52
CA LYS A 28 0.71 3.41 -8.15
C LYS A 28 1.08 4.89 -8.22
N VAL A 29 1.71 5.43 -7.16
CA VAL A 29 2.14 6.84 -7.12
C VAL A 29 3.32 7.11 -8.07
N LYS A 30 4.25 6.17 -8.29
CA LYS A 30 5.44 6.40 -9.14
C LYS A 30 5.13 6.81 -10.58
N HIS A 31 3.94 6.50 -11.06
CA HIS A 31 3.48 6.87 -12.40
C HIS A 31 2.98 8.33 -12.47
N SER A 32 3.06 9.07 -11.36
CA SER A 32 2.77 10.49 -11.22
C SER A 32 4.06 11.31 -11.39
N GLU A 33 4.29 11.86 -12.59
CA GLU A 33 5.43 12.78 -12.82
C GLU A 33 5.15 14.21 -12.32
N GLN A 34 3.87 14.56 -12.19
CA GLN A 34 3.39 15.83 -11.64
C GLN A 34 2.32 15.46 -10.62
N GLY A 35 2.46 15.90 -9.37
CA GLY A 35 1.59 15.48 -8.26
C GLY A 35 0.13 15.39 -8.68
N GLN A 36 -0.45 14.20 -8.55
CA GLN A 36 -1.79 13.89 -9.07
C GLN A 36 -2.61 13.19 -8.01
N ASP A 37 -3.93 13.26 -8.14
CA ASP A 37 -4.82 12.53 -7.27
C ASP A 37 -4.78 11.04 -7.64
N VAL A 38 -4.35 10.21 -6.69
CA VAL A 38 -4.23 8.76 -6.86
C VAL A 38 -5.23 8.07 -5.95
N SER A 39 -6.15 7.32 -6.54
CA SER A 39 -7.12 6.51 -5.80
C SER A 39 -6.65 5.07 -5.64
N PHE A 40 -6.92 4.47 -4.47
CA PHE A 40 -6.61 3.10 -4.10
C PHE A 40 -7.90 2.36 -3.76
N SER A 41 -8.09 1.19 -4.35
CA SER A 41 -9.21 0.28 -4.07
C SER A 41 -8.71 -1.09 -3.64
N ALA A 42 -9.61 -1.94 -3.14
CA ALA A 42 -9.27 -3.32 -2.77
C ALA A 42 -8.68 -4.11 -3.97
N GLU A 43 -9.16 -3.84 -5.18
CA GLU A 43 -8.72 -4.51 -6.41
C GLU A 43 -7.24 -4.25 -6.75
N ASP A 44 -6.68 -3.12 -6.30
CA ASP A 44 -5.26 -2.80 -6.51
C ASP A 44 -4.32 -3.79 -5.80
N PHE A 45 -4.83 -4.52 -4.80
CA PHE A 45 -4.09 -5.48 -3.99
C PHE A 45 -4.30 -6.95 -4.44
N GLY A 46 -5.03 -7.17 -5.54
CA GLY A 46 -5.26 -8.50 -6.14
C GLY A 46 -6.11 -9.41 -5.26
N GLU A 47 -5.67 -10.65 -5.05
CA GLU A 47 -6.38 -11.64 -4.21
C GLU A 47 -6.15 -11.44 -2.70
N LYS A 48 -5.44 -10.38 -2.30
CA LYS A 48 -5.11 -10.14 -0.89
C LYS A 48 -6.28 -9.48 -0.19
N THR A 49 -6.68 -10.04 0.94
CA THR A 49 -7.60 -9.38 1.86
C THR A 49 -6.87 -8.24 2.55
N VAL A 50 -7.15 -7.01 2.12
CA VAL A 50 -6.64 -5.78 2.72
C VAL A 50 -7.85 -4.95 3.14
N ASN A 51 -7.83 -4.42 4.35
CA ASN A 51 -8.91 -3.55 4.80
C ASN A 51 -8.54 -2.06 4.64
N LYS A 52 -9.56 -1.20 4.67
CA LYS A 52 -9.40 0.26 4.52
C LYS A 52 -8.43 0.85 5.55
N THR A 53 -8.49 0.38 6.80
CA THR A 53 -7.68 0.90 7.91
C THR A 53 -6.20 0.65 7.68
N GLU A 54 -5.83 -0.56 7.26
CA GLU A 54 -4.44 -0.93 6.94
C GLU A 54 -3.87 -0.06 5.82
N VAL A 55 -4.65 0.18 4.75
CA VAL A 55 -4.22 1.05 3.64
C VAL A 55 -4.02 2.49 4.11
N LEU A 56 -4.94 3.01 4.94
CA LEU A 56 -4.81 4.36 5.52
C LEU A 56 -3.58 4.49 6.42
N GLU A 57 -3.35 3.52 7.30
CA GLU A 57 -2.20 3.51 8.20
C GLU A 57 -0.88 3.44 7.43
N HIS A 58 -0.82 2.62 6.37
CA HIS A 58 0.37 2.52 5.52
C HIS A 58 0.59 3.76 4.65
N LEU A 59 -0.46 4.36 4.11
CA LEU A 59 -0.35 5.65 3.41
C LEU A 59 0.13 6.78 4.35
N ASP A 60 -0.46 6.87 5.54
CA ASP A 60 -0.07 7.87 6.55
C ASP A 60 1.38 7.68 7.00
N HIS A 61 1.81 6.42 7.17
CA HIS A 61 3.20 6.09 7.46
C HIS A 61 4.15 6.53 6.33
N LEU A 62 3.81 6.28 5.06
CA LEU A 62 4.63 6.70 3.92
C LEU A 62 4.77 8.23 3.82
N ILE A 63 3.71 8.97 4.17
CA ILE A 63 3.73 10.44 4.20
C ILE A 63 4.60 10.94 5.36
N LYS A 64 4.42 10.39 6.56
CA LYS A 64 5.24 10.74 7.74
C LYS A 64 6.73 10.43 7.55
N GLU A 65 7.03 9.34 6.85
CA GLU A 65 8.39 8.96 6.50
C GLU A 65 8.95 9.77 5.32
N GLU A 66 8.23 10.76 4.78
CA GLU A 66 8.66 11.52 3.60
C GLU A 66 8.97 10.62 2.39
N ALA A 67 8.42 9.41 2.35
CA ALA A 67 8.53 8.47 1.23
C ALA A 67 7.49 8.79 0.14
N ASN A 68 6.36 9.39 0.54
CA ASN A 68 5.33 9.91 -0.33
C ASN A 68 4.97 11.34 0.11
N GLN A 69 4.57 12.18 -0.83
CA GLN A 69 3.93 13.46 -0.56
C GLN A 69 2.47 13.39 -0.98
N GLY A 70 1.61 14.22 -0.36
CA GLY A 70 0.20 14.29 -0.68
C GLY A 70 -0.67 14.36 0.56
N GLU A 71 -1.97 14.46 0.34
CA GLU A 71 -2.97 14.53 1.41
C GLU A 71 -3.98 13.41 1.24
N ILE A 72 -4.21 12.62 2.29
CA ILE A 72 -5.20 11.54 2.24
C ILE A 72 -6.59 12.16 2.39
N ASP A 73 -7.45 11.96 1.40
CA ASP A 73 -8.87 12.27 1.49
C ASP A 73 -9.55 11.22 2.39
N LYS A 74 -9.68 11.57 3.67
CA LYS A 74 -10.30 10.71 4.69
C LYS A 74 -11.83 10.67 4.57
N GLU A 75 -12.43 11.56 3.79
CA GLU A 75 -13.88 11.65 3.61
C GLU A 75 -14.39 10.74 2.48
N ALA A 76 -13.55 10.44 1.48
CA ALA A 76 -13.87 9.65 0.29
C ALA A 76 -14.27 8.17 0.52
N GLY A 77 -14.44 7.71 1.76
CA GLY A 77 -14.76 6.32 2.07
C GLY A 77 -15.78 6.11 3.19
N SER A 78 -16.62 7.09 3.50
CA SER A 78 -17.61 7.01 4.59
C SER A 78 -18.94 6.32 4.22
N GLN A 79 -19.06 5.67 3.06
CA GLN A 79 -20.35 5.11 2.60
C GLN A 79 -20.45 3.59 2.50
N SER A 80 -19.37 2.82 2.69
CA SER A 80 -19.48 1.36 2.69
C SER A 80 -18.92 0.77 3.97
N SER A 81 -19.81 0.20 4.78
CA SER A 81 -19.51 -0.62 5.95
C SER A 81 -18.98 -2.01 5.57
N GLU A 82 -18.85 -2.30 4.27
CA GLU A 82 -18.37 -3.59 3.79
C GLU A 82 -16.85 -3.58 3.77
N GLU A 83 -16.24 -4.45 4.57
CA GLU A 83 -14.79 -4.64 4.69
C GLU A 83 -14.09 -4.92 3.34
N MET A 84 -14.85 -5.20 2.27
CA MET A 84 -14.35 -5.56 0.95
C MET A 84 -14.48 -4.45 -0.12
N SER A 85 -15.13 -3.31 0.14
CA SER A 85 -15.29 -2.24 -0.86
C SER A 85 -14.85 -0.87 -0.31
N PHE A 86 -13.54 -0.60 -0.38
CA PHE A 86 -12.99 0.72 -0.06
C PHE A 86 -12.47 1.46 -1.30
N LEU A 87 -12.53 2.79 -1.22
CA LEU A 87 -11.85 3.71 -2.11
C LEU A 87 -11.17 4.77 -1.24
N ILE A 88 -9.86 4.94 -1.40
CA ILE A 88 -9.04 5.92 -0.68
C ILE A 88 -8.34 6.77 -1.71
N THR A 89 -8.48 8.10 -1.65
CA THR A 89 -7.77 9.00 -2.57
C THR A 89 -6.65 9.72 -1.83
N CYS A 90 -5.45 9.70 -2.39
CA CYS A 90 -4.34 10.55 -1.98
C CYS A 90 -4.22 11.69 -2.98
N LYS A 91 -4.53 12.91 -2.56
CA LYS A 91 -4.49 14.13 -3.37
C LYS A 91 -3.07 14.63 -3.53
N ASN A 92 -2.76 15.16 -4.71
CA ASN A 92 -1.42 15.67 -5.06
C ASN A 92 -0.30 14.65 -4.70
N ALA A 93 -0.55 13.37 -4.93
CA ALA A 93 0.38 12.31 -4.58
C ALA A 93 1.65 12.37 -5.44
N LEU A 94 2.81 12.36 -4.78
CA LEU A 94 4.11 12.39 -5.44
C LEU A 94 5.10 11.50 -4.69
N ILE A 95 5.71 10.55 -5.41
CA ILE A 95 6.76 9.71 -4.84
C ILE A 95 8.03 10.54 -4.65
N THR A 96 8.67 10.41 -3.50
CA THR A 96 9.96 11.07 -3.26
C THR A 96 11.11 10.13 -3.63
N SER A 97 12.34 10.66 -3.69
CA SER A 97 13.55 9.83 -3.85
C SER A 97 13.67 8.77 -2.75
N LYS A 98 13.16 9.03 -1.53
CA LYS A 98 13.13 8.06 -0.43
C LYS A 98 12.10 6.95 -0.71
N GLY A 99 10.92 7.30 -1.22
CA GLY A 99 9.92 6.32 -1.66
C GLY A 99 10.40 5.45 -2.80
N GLU A 100 11.07 6.04 -3.79
CA GLU A 100 11.68 5.28 -4.89
C GLU A 100 12.74 4.30 -4.39
N ASN A 101 13.62 4.74 -3.47
CA ASN A 101 14.63 3.87 -2.88
C ASN A 101 13.99 2.76 -2.04
N LEU A 102 12.92 3.06 -1.29
CA LEU A 102 12.18 2.05 -0.53
C LEU A 102 11.53 1.01 -1.46
N ALA A 103 10.99 1.46 -2.59
CA ALA A 103 10.48 0.57 -3.64
C ALA A 103 11.60 -0.28 -4.25
N LYS A 104 12.75 0.31 -4.56
CA LYS A 104 13.92 -0.36 -5.18
C LYS A 104 14.58 -1.38 -4.25
N VAL A 105 14.93 -0.98 -3.03
CA VAL A 105 15.69 -1.79 -2.07
C VAL A 105 14.90 -3.01 -1.59
N LYS A 106 13.58 -2.89 -1.46
CA LYS A 106 12.74 -3.99 -0.96
C LYS A 106 12.13 -4.87 -2.06
N TYR A 107 11.90 -4.35 -3.27
CA TYR A 107 11.08 -5.04 -4.28
C TYR A 107 11.70 -5.18 -5.67
N PHE A 108 12.71 -4.38 -6.02
CA PHE A 108 13.45 -4.50 -7.29
C PHE A 108 14.87 -5.03 -7.01
N LYS A 109 14.97 -6.26 -6.50
CA LYS A 109 16.21 -7.02 -6.66
C LYS A 109 16.29 -7.41 -8.15
N VAL A 110 17.03 -6.62 -8.92
CA VAL A 110 17.48 -6.99 -10.27
C VAL A 110 18.57 -8.04 -10.16
#